data_AF-A0A5C6CBD4-F1
#
_entry.id   AF-A0A5C6CBD4-F1
#
_cell.length_a   1.000
_cell.length_b   1.000
_cell.length_c   1.000
_cell.angle_alpha   90.00
_cell.angle_beta   90.00
_cell.angle_gamma   90.00
#
_symmetry.space_group_name_H-M   'P 1'
#
loop_
_entity.id
_entity.type
_entity.pdbx_description
1 polymer ?
#
loop_
_entity_poly.entity_id
_entity_poly.type
_entity_poly.pdbx_seq_one_letter_code
_entity_poly.pdbx_strand_id
1 'polypeptide(L)'
;MLSEAKGEDALTGEQMARWDSLHADLARERRAACGPAPTVTQFESEELGQVEFTIKQGYHEKRECPLWIVQLGSRVSKPTFKELKIKATMLGGWYSSFKKSDAGFQFLSEEAATKFTKLLEGDADRQEILAGRKERKEQTAAERLHELGDNLLGRADQTLATSEASLQNTARRADIQVGVRGRAYADQALARSLHSVANVLSTGAAKYLDGIRHKTHLETLNTVLSLARWARIRAIRKAENEQEYGYGLRVQEEEEKPYSEEDIRFAEYPYPSIYRRHLEEAITYCLEKNGCKQAAAKMAKTVRRMPGEFLKFNQSHDIEQLADFLSRAKSVGFDTTWLDECLEKHHRLQRAHIDEPSCFPVW
;
A
#
# COMPACT_ATOMS: atom_id res chain seq x y z
N MET A 1 17.10 10.72 -27.38
CA MET A 1 16.82 12.13 -27.00
C MET A 1 15.77 12.71 -27.95
N LEU A 2 14.56 12.13 -27.98
CA LEU A 2 13.49 12.51 -28.94
C LEU A 2 12.08 12.19 -28.38
N SER A 3 11.88 12.40 -27.07
CA SER A 3 10.57 12.16 -26.40
C SER A 3 10.23 13.21 -25.36
N GLU A 4 10.74 14.44 -25.49
CA GLU A 4 10.38 15.56 -24.61
C GLU A 4 9.51 16.62 -25.31
N ALA A 5 9.13 16.42 -26.59
CA ALA A 5 8.47 17.44 -27.41
C ALA A 5 7.02 17.15 -27.81
N LYS A 6 6.48 15.98 -27.45
CA LYS A 6 5.03 15.70 -27.46
C LYS A 6 4.73 14.95 -26.17
N GLY A 7 3.88 15.51 -25.32
CA GLY A 7 3.52 14.90 -24.03
C GLY A 7 2.86 13.53 -24.20
N GLU A 8 2.68 12.83 -23.08
CA GLU A 8 2.00 11.52 -22.98
C GLU A 8 0.65 11.50 -23.72
N ASP A 9 -0.04 12.64 -23.80
CA ASP A 9 -1.30 12.86 -24.51
C ASP A 9 -1.27 12.51 -26.02
N ALA A 10 -0.09 12.41 -26.63
CA ALA A 10 0.06 12.11 -28.06
C ALA A 10 0.27 10.61 -28.37
N LEU A 11 0.34 9.74 -27.36
CA LEU A 11 0.53 8.30 -27.53
C LEU A 11 -0.77 7.61 -28.00
N THR A 12 -0.64 6.65 -28.91
CA THR A 12 -1.76 5.75 -29.24
C THR A 12 -2.07 4.80 -28.07
N GLY A 13 -3.24 4.13 -28.07
CA GLY A 13 -3.60 3.19 -27.00
C GLY A 13 -2.57 2.07 -26.81
N GLU A 14 -2.10 1.49 -27.92
CA GLU A 14 -1.05 0.46 -27.88
C GLU A 14 0.31 0.98 -27.38
N GLN A 15 0.67 2.22 -27.75
CA GLN A 15 1.91 2.83 -27.28
C GLN A 15 1.86 3.13 -25.80
N MET A 16 0.71 3.60 -25.31
CA MET A 16 0.48 3.84 -23.89
C MET A 16 0.55 2.54 -23.09
N ALA A 17 -0.14 1.48 -23.52
CA ALA A 17 -0.10 0.19 -22.84
C ALA A 17 1.32 -0.41 -22.76
N ARG A 18 2.14 -0.22 -23.82
CA ARG A 18 3.56 -0.62 -23.79
C ARG A 18 4.37 0.24 -22.82
N TRP A 19 4.12 1.54 -22.80
CA TRP A 19 4.80 2.47 -21.90
C TRP A 19 4.46 2.17 -20.44
N ASP A 20 3.19 1.92 -20.11
CA ASP A 20 2.72 1.51 -18.77
C ASP A 20 3.35 0.19 -18.34
N SER A 21 3.39 -0.78 -19.26
CA SER A 21 4.01 -2.08 -19.05
C SER A 21 5.49 -1.92 -18.67
N LEU A 22 6.24 -1.10 -19.41
CA LEU A 22 7.66 -0.83 -19.12
C LEU A 22 7.85 -0.09 -17.79
N HIS A 23 6.99 0.89 -17.49
CA HIS A 23 7.05 1.63 -16.23
C HIS A 23 6.78 0.73 -15.03
N ALA A 24 5.79 -0.17 -15.12
CA ALA A 24 5.51 -1.13 -14.07
C ALA A 24 6.67 -2.10 -13.84
N ASP A 25 7.33 -2.57 -14.91
CA ASP A 25 8.51 -3.43 -14.78
C ASP A 25 9.67 -2.68 -14.12
N LEU A 26 9.96 -1.44 -14.55
CA LEU A 26 10.98 -0.58 -13.93
C LEU A 26 10.67 -0.29 -12.46
N ALA A 27 9.41 -0.05 -12.11
CA ALA A 27 8.99 0.18 -10.72
C ALA A 27 9.17 -1.08 -9.87
N ARG A 28 8.88 -2.27 -10.41
CA ARG A 28 9.14 -3.55 -9.74
C ARG A 28 10.63 -3.80 -9.55
N GLU A 29 11.44 -3.53 -10.56
CA GLU A 29 12.90 -3.64 -10.48
C GLU A 29 13.49 -2.69 -9.43
N ARG A 30 13.07 -1.41 -9.42
CA ARG A 30 13.49 -0.44 -8.40
C ARG A 30 13.09 -0.89 -6.99
N ARG A 31 11.87 -1.42 -6.81
CA ARG A 31 11.43 -1.98 -5.52
C ARG A 31 12.26 -3.20 -5.11
N ALA A 32 12.61 -4.08 -6.05
CA ALA A 32 13.48 -5.22 -5.79
C ALA A 32 14.90 -4.77 -5.41
N ALA A 33 15.44 -3.74 -6.08
CA ALA A 33 16.77 -3.19 -5.82
C ALA A 33 16.87 -2.44 -4.49
N CYS A 34 15.84 -1.65 -4.12
CA CYS A 34 15.75 -1.00 -2.81
C CYS A 34 15.38 -1.96 -1.67
N GLY A 35 15.14 -3.23 -1.99
CA GLY A 35 14.82 -4.27 -1.02
C GLY A 35 16.00 -4.61 -0.08
N PRO A 36 15.77 -5.48 0.92
CA PRO A 36 16.83 -5.95 1.79
C PRO A 36 17.93 -6.63 0.97
N ALA A 37 19.19 -6.25 1.22
CA ALA A 37 20.33 -6.80 0.48
C ALA A 37 20.34 -8.34 0.50
N PRO A 38 20.60 -9.00 -0.65
CA PRO A 38 20.62 -10.46 -0.75
C PRO A 38 21.78 -11.08 0.02
N THR A 39 22.86 -10.33 0.20
CA THR A 39 24.07 -10.77 0.90
C THR A 39 24.08 -10.24 2.33
N VAL A 40 24.41 -11.11 3.28
CA VAL A 40 24.73 -10.73 4.66
C VAL A 40 26.25 -10.69 4.79
N THR A 41 26.78 -9.53 5.17
CA THR A 41 28.23 -9.33 5.29
C THR A 41 28.81 -10.10 6.47
N GLN A 42 30.05 -10.58 6.31
CA GLN A 42 30.86 -11.20 7.36
C GLN A 42 30.97 -10.32 8.60
N PHE A 43 31.26 -10.92 9.75
CA PHE A 43 31.44 -10.19 11.01
C PHE A 43 32.60 -9.19 10.96
N GLU A 44 32.37 -7.97 11.44
CA GLU A 44 33.38 -6.90 11.47
C GLU A 44 34.20 -6.93 12.77
N SER A 45 33.65 -7.54 13.83
CA SER A 45 34.29 -7.57 15.14
C SER A 45 35.42 -8.62 15.21
N GLU A 46 36.67 -8.17 15.39
CA GLU A 46 37.86 -9.03 15.56
C GLU A 46 37.74 -10.00 16.75
N GLU A 47 36.95 -9.64 17.78
CA GLU A 47 36.63 -10.50 18.94
C GLU A 47 36.04 -11.86 18.52
N LEU A 48 35.37 -11.93 17.36
CA LEU A 48 34.69 -13.14 16.90
C LEU A 48 35.61 -14.18 16.28
N GLY A 49 36.83 -13.79 15.86
CA GLY A 49 37.82 -14.74 15.34
C GLY A 49 38.36 -15.73 16.39
N GLN A 50 38.10 -15.46 17.68
CA GLN A 50 38.52 -16.29 18.81
C GLN A 50 37.34 -17.00 19.50
N VAL A 51 36.10 -16.78 19.03
CA VAL A 51 34.89 -17.33 19.65
C VAL A 51 34.44 -18.55 18.89
N GLU A 52 34.44 -19.71 19.54
CA GLU A 52 33.87 -20.92 18.97
C GLU A 52 32.33 -20.87 18.99
N PHE A 53 31.72 -21.21 17.85
CA PHE A 53 30.29 -21.45 17.75
C PHE A 53 29.99 -22.94 17.86
N THR A 54 29.04 -23.31 18.73
CA THR A 54 28.54 -24.68 18.82
C THR A 54 27.08 -24.72 18.40
N ILE A 55 26.75 -25.55 17.41
CA ILE A 55 25.37 -25.80 17.01
C ILE A 55 24.82 -26.96 17.84
N LYS A 56 23.70 -26.74 18.52
CA LYS A 56 22.93 -27.77 19.23
C LYS A 56 21.54 -27.91 18.62
N GLN A 57 21.10 -29.14 18.43
CA GLN A 57 19.72 -29.42 18.08
C GLN A 57 18.86 -29.39 19.35
N GLY A 58 17.77 -28.63 19.30
CA GLY A 58 16.72 -28.55 20.30
C GLY A 58 15.35 -28.69 19.64
N TYR A 59 14.30 -28.43 20.43
CA TYR A 59 12.91 -28.55 19.96
C TYR A 59 12.07 -27.36 20.45
N HIS A 60 11.29 -26.78 19.55
CA HIS A 60 10.41 -25.66 19.89
C HIS A 60 9.00 -26.16 20.21
N GLU A 61 8.73 -26.44 21.49
CA GLU A 61 7.48 -27.05 21.98
C GLU A 61 6.20 -26.38 21.41
N LYS A 62 6.10 -25.04 21.42
CA LYS A 62 4.90 -24.32 20.93
C LYS A 62 4.71 -24.36 19.41
N ARG A 63 5.77 -24.61 18.63
CA ARG A 63 5.72 -24.63 17.16
C ARG A 63 5.86 -26.05 16.61
N GLU A 64 6.07 -27.02 17.49
CA GLU A 64 6.23 -28.43 17.17
C GLU A 64 7.25 -28.68 16.04
N CYS A 65 8.38 -27.98 16.09
CA CYS A 65 9.40 -28.04 15.05
C CYS A 65 10.81 -28.18 15.65
N PRO A 66 11.76 -28.80 14.91
CA PRO A 66 13.16 -28.82 15.30
C PRO A 66 13.69 -27.38 15.39
N LEU A 67 14.63 -27.18 16.32
CA LEU A 67 15.23 -25.89 16.59
C LEU A 67 16.74 -26.03 16.61
N TRP A 68 17.44 -25.15 15.90
CA TRP A 68 18.90 -25.18 15.82
C TRP A 68 19.47 -24.00 16.60
N ILE A 69 20.23 -24.28 17.64
CA ILE A 69 20.70 -23.28 18.61
C ILE A 69 22.22 -23.13 18.45
N VAL A 70 22.65 -21.96 18.02
CA VAL A 70 24.06 -21.57 17.95
C VAL A 70 24.47 -20.90 19.25
N GLN A 71 25.35 -21.55 20.01
CA GLN A 71 25.88 -21.06 21.28
C GLN A 71 27.27 -20.45 21.09
N LEU A 72 27.55 -19.41 21.87
CA LEU A 72 28.86 -18.77 21.93
C LEU A 72 29.69 -19.44 23.03
N GLY A 73 30.94 -19.83 22.72
CA GLY A 73 31.86 -20.41 23.70
C GLY A 73 32.32 -19.41 24.78
N SER A 74 32.31 -18.11 24.48
CA SER A 74 32.72 -17.06 25.42
C SER A 74 31.80 -15.84 25.35
N ARG A 75 31.91 -14.99 26.37
CA ARG A 75 31.09 -13.77 26.46
C ARG A 75 31.69 -12.70 25.55
N VAL A 76 30.88 -12.20 24.62
CA VAL A 76 31.23 -11.10 23.72
C VAL A 76 30.84 -9.74 24.28
N SER A 77 31.46 -8.68 23.77
CA SER A 77 31.11 -7.31 24.12
C SER A 77 29.69 -6.95 23.63
N LYS A 78 29.09 -5.91 24.24
CA LYS A 78 27.75 -5.42 23.88
C LYS A 78 27.61 -4.99 22.41
N PRO A 79 28.57 -4.28 21.77
CA PRO A 79 28.47 -3.96 20.34
C PRO A 79 28.53 -5.22 19.47
N THR A 80 29.48 -6.13 19.72
CA THR A 80 29.61 -7.42 19.01
C THR A 80 28.32 -8.25 19.12
N PHE A 81 27.70 -8.30 20.30
CA PHE A 81 26.42 -8.98 20.49
C PHE A 81 25.28 -8.37 19.66
N LYS A 82 25.21 -7.03 19.55
CA LYS A 82 24.20 -6.36 18.72
C LYS A 82 24.40 -6.71 17.24
N GLU A 83 25.63 -6.73 16.77
CA GLU A 83 25.99 -7.12 15.41
C GLU A 83 25.54 -8.57 15.12
N LEU A 84 25.91 -9.52 15.99
CA LEU A 84 25.47 -10.92 15.92
C LEU A 84 23.95 -11.04 15.87
N LYS A 85 23.24 -10.29 16.72
CA LYS A 85 21.78 -10.28 16.75
C LYS A 85 21.20 -9.77 15.43
N ILE A 86 21.73 -8.68 14.87
CA ILE A 86 21.27 -8.14 13.59
C ILE A 86 21.47 -9.18 12.50
N LYS A 87 22.67 -9.78 12.39
CA LYS A 87 22.98 -10.80 11.36
C LYS A 87 22.17 -12.08 11.53
N ALA A 88 21.94 -12.53 12.76
CA ALA A 88 21.03 -13.65 13.04
C ALA A 88 19.60 -13.33 12.57
N THR A 89 19.08 -12.13 12.86
CA THR A 89 17.75 -11.71 12.40
C THR A 89 17.65 -11.59 10.88
N MET A 90 18.74 -11.17 10.22
CA MET A 90 18.83 -11.11 8.76
C MET A 90 18.67 -12.50 8.12
N LEU A 91 19.19 -13.55 8.76
CA LEU A 91 19.04 -14.96 8.36
C LEU A 91 17.76 -15.63 8.93
N GLY A 92 16.93 -14.89 9.67
CA GLY A 92 15.66 -15.39 10.22
C GLY A 92 15.75 -16.11 11.55
N GLY A 93 16.89 -16.01 12.23
CA GLY A 93 17.03 -16.43 13.62
C GLY A 93 16.67 -15.34 14.62
N TRP A 94 16.64 -15.72 15.89
CA TRP A 94 16.47 -14.80 17.02
C TRP A 94 17.35 -15.25 18.18
N TYR A 95 17.65 -14.35 19.10
CA TYR A 95 18.34 -14.73 20.34
C TYR A 95 17.32 -15.09 21.42
N SER A 96 17.55 -16.21 22.13
CA SER A 96 16.77 -16.60 23.30
C SER A 96 17.70 -16.97 24.45
N SER A 97 17.35 -16.50 25.65
CA SER A 97 18.03 -16.85 26.90
C SER A 97 17.07 -17.48 27.92
N PHE A 98 15.93 -17.98 27.46
CA PHE A 98 14.85 -18.47 28.34
C PHE A 98 15.28 -19.70 29.16
N LYS A 99 15.90 -20.70 28.51
CA LYS A 99 16.56 -21.84 29.18
C LYS A 99 18.06 -21.56 29.20
N LYS A 100 18.69 -21.51 30.39
CA LYS A 100 20.11 -21.18 30.53
C LYS A 100 21.05 -22.18 29.82
N SER A 101 20.67 -23.46 29.75
CA SER A 101 21.41 -24.50 29.03
C SER A 101 21.39 -24.30 27.52
N ASP A 102 20.33 -23.66 27.02
CA ASP A 102 19.97 -23.53 25.60
C ASP A 102 20.02 -22.06 25.15
N ALA A 103 20.70 -21.22 25.93
CA ALA A 103 20.85 -19.81 25.62
C ALA A 103 21.73 -19.67 24.37
N GLY A 104 21.23 -18.95 23.36
CA GLY A 104 21.92 -18.83 22.07
C GLY A 104 21.05 -18.23 20.96
N PHE A 105 21.62 -18.19 19.75
CA PHE A 105 20.91 -17.79 18.54
C PHE A 105 20.16 -18.99 17.97
N GLN A 106 18.85 -18.90 17.87
CA GLN A 106 17.97 -19.99 17.49
C GLN A 106 17.46 -19.80 16.05
N PHE A 107 17.45 -20.89 15.28
CA PHE A 107 17.00 -20.95 13.89
C PHE A 107 16.04 -22.12 13.70
N LEU A 108 15.07 -21.97 12.79
CA LEU A 108 14.11 -23.04 12.44
C LEU A 108 14.66 -24.02 11.40
N SER A 109 15.77 -23.67 10.74
CA SER A 109 16.45 -24.49 9.73
C SER A 109 17.91 -24.64 10.09
N GLU A 110 18.45 -25.85 9.88
CA GLU A 110 19.87 -26.17 10.06
C GLU A 110 20.74 -25.37 9.10
N GLU A 111 20.26 -25.19 7.87
CA GLU A 111 20.92 -24.40 6.82
C GLU A 111 21.08 -22.94 7.24
N ALA A 112 20.09 -22.37 7.93
CA ALA A 112 20.18 -20.99 8.42
C ALA A 112 21.19 -20.86 9.58
N ALA A 113 21.25 -21.86 10.46
CA ALA A 113 22.24 -21.91 11.54
C ALA A 113 23.66 -22.08 11.00
N THR A 114 23.86 -22.93 10.00
CA THR A 114 25.16 -23.13 9.34
C THR A 114 25.58 -21.92 8.49
N LYS A 115 24.65 -21.26 7.80
CA LYS A 115 24.91 -19.96 7.15
C LYS A 115 25.36 -18.90 8.17
N PHE A 116 24.78 -18.90 9.37
CA PHE A 116 25.18 -17.96 10.43
C PHE A 116 26.58 -18.24 10.99
N THR A 117 27.00 -19.50 11.15
CA THR A 117 28.37 -19.82 11.60
C THR A 117 29.40 -19.52 10.50
N LYS A 118 29.04 -19.73 9.22
CA LYS A 118 29.89 -19.41 8.06
C LYS A 118 30.15 -17.90 7.89
N LEU A 119 29.37 -17.03 8.52
CA LEU A 119 29.63 -15.58 8.54
C LEU A 119 30.95 -15.18 9.24
N LEU A 120 31.60 -16.13 9.94
CA LEU A 120 32.98 -15.96 10.43
C LEU A 120 34.02 -15.96 9.30
N GLU A 121 33.78 -16.72 8.24
CA GLU A 121 34.76 -17.00 7.18
C GLU A 121 34.49 -16.17 5.91
N GLY A 122 33.27 -15.68 5.74
CA GLY A 122 32.91 -14.82 4.62
C GLY A 122 31.42 -14.47 4.57
N ASP A 123 31.04 -13.78 3.51
CA ASP A 123 29.65 -13.35 3.30
C ASP A 123 28.71 -14.53 3.03
N ALA A 124 27.47 -14.42 3.49
CA ALA A 124 26.44 -15.44 3.28
C ALA A 124 25.29 -14.93 2.40
N ASP A 125 24.88 -15.75 1.43
CA ASP A 125 23.71 -15.47 0.61
C ASP A 125 22.41 -15.91 1.31
N ARG A 126 21.42 -15.01 1.31
CA ARG A 126 20.08 -15.22 1.87
C ARG A 126 18.95 -15.01 0.86
N GLN A 127 19.23 -15.04 -0.44
CA GLN A 127 18.20 -14.92 -1.49
C GLN A 127 17.01 -15.87 -1.28
N GLU A 128 17.27 -17.14 -0.98
CA GLU A 128 16.24 -18.16 -0.73
C GLU A 128 15.32 -17.77 0.44
N ILE A 129 15.90 -17.23 1.52
CA ILE A 129 15.16 -16.80 2.71
C ILE A 129 14.28 -15.59 2.37
N LEU A 130 14.79 -14.66 1.56
CA LEU A 130 14.03 -13.49 1.10
C LEU A 130 12.90 -13.90 0.15
N ALA A 131 13.17 -14.81 -0.78
CA ALA A 131 12.20 -15.37 -1.72
C ALA A 131 11.07 -16.08 -0.99
N GLY A 132 11.37 -17.01 -0.08
CA GLY A 132 10.35 -17.73 0.69
C GLY A 132 9.53 -16.81 1.60
N ARG A 133 10.14 -15.74 2.16
CA ARG A 133 9.39 -14.71 2.89
C ARG A 133 8.45 -13.91 1.99
N LYS A 134 8.87 -13.60 0.77
CA LYS A 134 8.06 -12.87 -0.20
C LYS A 134 6.88 -13.72 -0.65
N GLU A 135 7.13 -14.95 -1.06
CA GLU A 135 6.12 -15.91 -1.48
C GLU A 135 5.08 -16.14 -0.37
N ARG A 136 5.53 -16.40 0.86
CA ARG A 136 4.61 -16.56 2.00
C ARG A 136 3.76 -15.31 2.22
N LYS A 137 4.34 -14.11 2.09
CA LYS A 137 3.57 -12.86 2.24
C LYS A 137 2.52 -12.70 1.14
N GLU A 138 2.84 -13.07 -0.10
CA GLU A 138 1.94 -13.02 -1.25
C GLU A 138 0.80 -14.04 -1.11
N GLN A 139 1.12 -15.28 -0.74
CA GLN A 139 0.11 -16.31 -0.46
C GLN A 139 -0.82 -15.88 0.68
N THR A 140 -0.27 -15.45 1.82
CA THR A 140 -1.11 -14.98 2.93
C THR A 140 -1.89 -13.72 2.57
N ALA A 141 -1.40 -12.87 1.65
CA ALA A 141 -2.17 -11.74 1.16
C ALA A 141 -3.35 -12.17 0.29
N ALA A 142 -3.15 -13.10 -0.63
CA ALA A 142 -4.21 -13.66 -1.46
C ALA A 142 -5.28 -14.36 -0.61
N GLU A 143 -4.87 -15.22 0.34
CA GLU A 143 -5.76 -15.90 1.28
C GLU A 143 -6.64 -14.91 2.05
N ARG A 144 -6.04 -13.85 2.62
CA ARG A 144 -6.80 -12.81 3.34
C ARG A 144 -7.79 -12.07 2.47
N LEU A 145 -7.45 -11.84 1.19
CA LEU A 145 -8.37 -11.17 0.25
C LEU A 145 -9.53 -12.09 -0.14
N HIS A 146 -9.28 -13.41 -0.31
CA HIS A 146 -10.34 -14.40 -0.47
C HIS A 146 -11.27 -14.41 0.74
N GLU A 147 -10.72 -14.56 1.95
CA GLU A 147 -11.50 -14.57 3.19
C GLU A 147 -12.31 -13.29 3.36
N LEU A 148 -11.73 -12.12 3.03
CA LEU A 148 -12.45 -10.85 3.08
C LEU A 148 -13.58 -10.81 2.03
N GLY A 149 -13.34 -11.32 0.82
CA GLY A 149 -14.33 -11.47 -0.24
C GLY A 149 -15.50 -12.36 0.19
N ASP A 150 -15.23 -13.55 0.72
CA ASP A 150 -16.24 -14.51 1.19
C ASP A 150 -17.10 -13.90 2.30
N ASN A 151 -16.46 -13.26 3.29
CA ASN A 151 -17.16 -12.58 4.37
C ASN A 151 -18.06 -11.43 3.86
N LEU A 152 -17.59 -10.66 2.87
CA LEU A 152 -18.36 -9.57 2.29
C LEU A 152 -19.55 -10.10 1.48
N LEU A 153 -19.34 -11.16 0.69
CA LEU A 153 -20.37 -11.81 -0.10
C LEU A 153 -21.46 -12.40 0.81
N GLY A 154 -21.08 -13.16 1.84
CA GLY A 154 -22.03 -13.74 2.79
C GLY A 154 -22.86 -12.69 3.54
N ARG A 155 -22.26 -11.56 3.93
CA ARG A 155 -22.99 -10.43 4.53
C ARG A 155 -23.96 -9.76 3.55
N ALA A 156 -23.54 -9.60 2.29
CA ALA A 156 -24.39 -9.03 1.26
C ALA A 156 -25.59 -9.94 0.97
N ASP A 157 -25.38 -11.26 0.84
CA ASP A 157 -26.43 -12.25 0.62
C ASP A 157 -27.44 -12.28 1.78
N GLN A 158 -26.94 -12.24 3.03
CA GLN A 158 -27.81 -12.12 4.21
C GLN A 158 -28.64 -10.83 4.20
N THR A 159 -28.04 -9.71 3.78
CA THR A 159 -28.71 -8.41 3.67
C THR A 159 -29.81 -8.45 2.60
N LEU A 160 -29.55 -9.08 1.45
CA LEU A 160 -30.53 -9.27 0.38
C LEU A 160 -31.70 -10.13 0.86
N ALA A 161 -31.43 -11.30 1.45
CA ALA A 161 -32.47 -12.18 1.98
C ALA A 161 -33.32 -11.48 3.05
N THR A 162 -32.70 -10.69 3.93
CA THR A 162 -33.41 -9.90 4.94
C THR A 162 -34.26 -8.80 4.31
N SER A 163 -33.76 -8.13 3.27
CA SER A 163 -34.49 -7.09 2.54
C SER A 163 -35.71 -7.65 1.82
N GLU A 164 -35.57 -8.82 1.18
CA GLU A 164 -36.65 -9.53 0.50
C GLU A 164 -37.76 -9.97 1.46
N ALA A 165 -37.39 -10.45 2.66
CA ALA A 165 -38.35 -10.81 3.70
C ALA A 165 -38.98 -9.60 4.42
N SER A 166 -38.46 -8.39 4.23
CA SER A 166 -38.92 -7.19 4.94
C SER A 166 -40.22 -6.63 4.36
N LEU A 167 -41.07 -6.07 5.24
CA LEU A 167 -42.36 -5.49 4.86
C LEU A 167 -42.20 -4.24 3.96
N GLN A 168 -42.73 -4.27 2.74
CA GLN A 168 -42.60 -3.20 1.73
C GLN A 168 -43.94 -2.61 1.29
N ASN A 169 -44.91 -2.55 2.21
CA ASN A 169 -46.29 -2.16 1.92
C ASN A 169 -46.50 -0.67 1.58
N THR A 170 -45.49 0.18 1.74
CA THR A 170 -45.57 1.61 1.41
C THR A 170 -44.40 2.01 0.52
N ALA A 171 -44.59 3.03 -0.33
CA ALA A 171 -43.56 3.54 -1.23
C ALA A 171 -42.26 3.85 -0.48
N ARG A 172 -42.33 4.59 0.63
CA ARG A 172 -41.17 4.87 1.48
C ARG A 172 -40.43 3.62 1.96
N ARG A 173 -41.15 2.56 2.34
CA ARG A 173 -40.53 1.30 2.80
C ARG A 173 -39.90 0.54 1.64
N ALA A 174 -40.55 0.52 0.48
CA ALA A 174 -39.98 -0.04 -0.74
C ALA A 174 -38.68 0.70 -1.12
N ASP A 175 -38.68 2.04 -1.12
CA ASP A 175 -37.52 2.86 -1.44
C ASP A 175 -36.33 2.60 -0.49
N ILE A 176 -36.60 2.48 0.82
CA ILE A 176 -35.59 2.10 1.80
C ILE A 176 -34.97 0.75 1.44
N GLN A 177 -35.80 -0.24 1.11
CA GLN A 177 -35.32 -1.58 0.74
C GLN A 177 -34.56 -1.59 -0.59
N VAL A 178 -34.96 -0.77 -1.57
CA VAL A 178 -34.19 -0.56 -2.81
C VAL A 178 -32.79 -0.04 -2.50
N GLY A 179 -32.66 0.95 -1.61
CA GLY A 179 -31.35 1.46 -1.19
C GLY A 179 -30.50 0.47 -0.38
N VAL A 180 -31.14 -0.44 0.36
CA VAL A 180 -30.46 -1.55 1.07
C VAL A 180 -29.93 -2.57 0.06
N ARG A 181 -30.77 -3.01 -0.89
CA ARG A 181 -30.37 -3.96 -1.94
C ARG A 181 -29.27 -3.38 -2.83
N GLY A 182 -29.38 -2.11 -3.21
CA GLY A 182 -28.35 -1.43 -4.01
C GLY A 182 -26.97 -1.46 -3.36
N ARG A 183 -26.90 -1.24 -2.03
CA ARG A 183 -25.64 -1.38 -1.27
C ARG A 183 -25.13 -2.82 -1.23
N ALA A 184 -26.02 -3.79 -1.00
CA ALA A 184 -25.65 -5.19 -0.99
C ALA A 184 -25.12 -5.67 -2.35
N TYR A 185 -25.74 -5.26 -3.47
CA TYR A 185 -25.22 -5.57 -4.81
C TYR A 185 -23.84 -4.93 -5.07
N ALA A 186 -23.61 -3.71 -4.58
CA ALA A 186 -22.29 -3.09 -4.66
C ALA A 186 -21.24 -3.87 -3.85
N ASP A 187 -21.60 -4.35 -2.66
CA ASP A 187 -20.74 -5.21 -1.84
C ASP A 187 -20.45 -6.57 -2.52
N GLN A 188 -21.44 -7.20 -3.17
CA GLN A 188 -21.22 -8.41 -3.97
C GLN A 188 -20.26 -8.17 -5.14
N ALA A 189 -20.40 -7.06 -5.87
CA ALA A 189 -19.52 -6.72 -6.98
C ALA A 189 -18.07 -6.48 -6.49
N LEU A 190 -17.91 -5.83 -5.35
CA LEU A 190 -16.62 -5.62 -4.73
C LEU A 190 -15.99 -6.93 -4.23
N ALA A 191 -16.79 -7.83 -3.65
CA ALA A 191 -16.34 -9.17 -3.25
C ALA A 191 -15.80 -9.97 -4.45
N ARG A 192 -16.50 -9.96 -5.58
CA ARG A 192 -16.03 -10.60 -6.83
C ARG A 192 -14.71 -10.00 -7.31
N SER A 193 -14.57 -8.69 -7.23
CA SER A 193 -13.34 -7.99 -7.59
C SER A 193 -12.19 -8.38 -6.67
N LEU A 194 -12.43 -8.51 -5.36
CA LEU A 194 -11.44 -9.00 -4.39
C LEU A 194 -10.97 -10.42 -4.70
N HIS A 195 -11.88 -11.33 -5.04
CA HIS A 195 -11.51 -12.69 -5.45
C HIS A 195 -10.69 -12.71 -6.75
N SER A 196 -11.06 -11.88 -7.73
CA SER A 196 -10.29 -11.77 -8.98
C SER A 196 -8.86 -11.30 -8.71
N VAL A 197 -8.69 -10.24 -7.91
CA VAL A 197 -7.36 -9.74 -7.52
C VAL A 197 -6.60 -10.81 -6.72
N ALA A 198 -7.26 -11.51 -5.79
CA ALA A 198 -6.63 -12.55 -4.99
C ALA A 198 -6.10 -13.72 -5.85
N ASN A 199 -6.86 -14.15 -6.87
CA ASN A 199 -6.42 -15.17 -7.82
C ASN A 199 -5.20 -14.74 -8.65
N VAL A 200 -5.18 -13.47 -9.08
CA VAL A 200 -4.05 -12.93 -9.85
C VAL A 200 -2.80 -12.74 -8.96
N LEU A 201 -2.99 -12.44 -7.67
CA LEU A 201 -1.91 -12.38 -6.68
C LEU A 201 -1.36 -13.77 -6.34
N SER A 202 -2.21 -14.79 -6.20
CA SER A 202 -1.76 -16.16 -5.85
C SER A 202 -0.91 -16.80 -6.96
N THR A 203 -1.17 -16.43 -8.22
CA THR A 203 -0.41 -16.87 -9.39
C THR A 203 0.84 -16.02 -9.65
N GLY A 204 1.02 -14.90 -8.94
CA GLY A 204 2.13 -13.96 -9.16
C GLY A 204 2.03 -13.16 -10.47
N ALA A 205 0.92 -13.30 -11.21
CA ALA A 205 0.68 -12.64 -12.49
C ALA A 205 0.25 -11.17 -12.36
N ALA A 206 0.00 -10.69 -11.13
CA ALA A 206 -0.34 -9.29 -10.87
C ALA A 206 0.86 -8.39 -11.25
N LYS A 207 0.78 -7.72 -12.41
CA LYS A 207 1.80 -6.76 -12.83
C LYS A 207 1.63 -5.42 -12.11
N TYR A 208 0.41 -4.92 -12.15
CA TYR A 208 0.06 -3.62 -11.61
C TYR A 208 -0.45 -3.73 -10.16
N LEU A 209 -1.24 -4.77 -9.86
CA LEU A 209 -2.01 -4.90 -8.60
C LEU A 209 -1.23 -5.59 -7.48
N ASP A 210 0.09 -5.73 -7.64
CA ASP A 210 0.92 -6.56 -6.78
C ASP A 210 0.99 -6.08 -5.32
N GLY A 211 0.66 -4.82 -5.04
CA GLY A 211 0.60 -4.23 -3.70
C GLY A 211 -0.81 -4.13 -3.09
N ILE A 212 -1.87 -4.62 -3.75
CA ILE A 212 -3.20 -4.62 -3.14
C ILE A 212 -3.27 -5.65 -2.02
N ARG A 213 -3.65 -5.18 -0.81
CA ARG A 213 -3.74 -6.01 0.40
C ARG A 213 -5.05 -5.83 1.16
N HIS A 214 -5.80 -4.76 0.88
CA HIS A 214 -6.96 -4.35 1.67
C HIS A 214 -8.12 -3.92 0.76
N LYS A 215 -9.35 -4.13 1.24
CA LYS A 215 -10.59 -3.67 0.61
C LYS A 215 -10.54 -2.19 0.20
N THR A 216 -10.03 -1.35 1.10
CA THR A 216 -9.96 0.11 0.91
C THR A 216 -9.05 0.54 -0.24
N HIS A 217 -8.06 -0.27 -0.63
CA HIS A 217 -7.23 0.01 -1.80
C HIS A 217 -8.08 -0.09 -3.07
N LEU A 218 -8.87 -1.16 -3.17
CA LEU A 218 -9.75 -1.40 -4.31
C LEU A 218 -10.92 -0.41 -4.37
N GLU A 219 -11.51 -0.04 -3.23
CA GLU A 219 -12.51 1.03 -3.16
C GLU A 219 -11.95 2.37 -3.65
N THR A 220 -10.69 2.66 -3.32
CA THR A 220 -10.01 3.88 -3.78
C THR A 220 -9.79 3.85 -5.29
N LEU A 221 -9.36 2.72 -5.85
CA LEU A 221 -9.21 2.55 -7.30
C LEU A 221 -10.55 2.65 -8.04
N ASN A 222 -11.61 2.02 -7.53
CA ASN A 222 -12.96 2.16 -8.08
C ASN A 222 -13.44 3.62 -8.07
N THR A 223 -13.08 4.37 -7.02
CA THR A 223 -13.38 5.80 -6.95
C THR A 223 -12.65 6.58 -8.04
N VAL A 224 -11.35 6.30 -8.23
CA VAL A 224 -10.54 6.94 -9.29
C VAL A 224 -11.12 6.63 -10.66
N LEU A 225 -11.44 5.36 -10.95
CA LEU A 225 -12.01 4.93 -12.22
C LEU A 225 -13.38 5.56 -12.49
N SER A 226 -14.23 5.63 -11.46
CA SER A 226 -15.52 6.31 -11.55
C SER A 226 -15.35 7.79 -11.88
N LEU A 227 -14.45 8.49 -11.19
CA LEU A 227 -14.14 9.91 -11.45
C LEU A 227 -13.57 10.13 -12.85
N ALA A 228 -12.73 9.21 -13.34
CA ALA A 228 -12.16 9.24 -14.68
C ALA A 228 -13.26 9.17 -15.75
N ARG A 229 -14.20 8.22 -15.59
CA ARG A 229 -15.39 8.13 -16.46
C ARG A 229 -16.23 9.41 -16.41
N TRP A 230 -16.47 9.97 -15.23
CA TRP A 230 -17.17 11.26 -15.09
C TRP A 230 -16.45 12.40 -15.80
N ALA A 231 -15.11 12.43 -15.76
CA ALA A 231 -14.31 13.42 -16.45
C ALA A 231 -14.40 13.26 -17.98
N ARG A 232 -14.34 12.02 -18.51
CA ARG A 232 -14.57 11.72 -19.93
C ARG A 232 -15.95 12.18 -20.38
N ILE A 233 -17.00 11.80 -19.66
CA ILE A 233 -18.38 12.21 -19.98
C ILE A 233 -18.51 13.73 -19.96
N ARG A 234 -17.88 14.42 -18.99
CA ARG A 234 -17.88 15.88 -18.93
C ARG A 234 -17.16 16.51 -20.13
N ALA A 235 -16.06 15.92 -20.59
CA ALA A 235 -15.35 16.38 -21.77
C ALA A 235 -16.19 16.21 -23.04
N ILE A 236 -16.86 15.07 -23.20
CA ILE A 236 -17.82 14.81 -24.30
C ILE A 236 -18.93 15.86 -24.28
N ARG A 237 -19.58 16.07 -23.13
CA ARG A 237 -20.64 17.08 -22.96
C ARG A 237 -20.17 18.48 -23.34
N LYS A 238 -18.94 18.86 -22.97
CA LYS A 238 -18.39 20.18 -23.30
C LYS A 238 -18.18 20.33 -24.81
N ALA A 239 -17.60 19.32 -25.45
CA ALA A 239 -17.37 19.32 -26.90
C ALA A 239 -18.68 19.34 -27.70
N GLU A 240 -19.72 18.64 -27.23
CA GLU A 240 -21.04 18.64 -27.87
C GLU A 240 -21.81 19.94 -27.64
N ASN A 241 -21.72 20.57 -26.46
CA ASN A 241 -22.40 21.85 -26.19
C ASN A 241 -21.79 23.02 -26.98
N GLU A 242 -20.53 22.89 -27.43
CA GLU A 242 -19.89 23.80 -28.40
C GLU A 242 -20.37 23.54 -29.85
N GLN A 243 -21.00 22.40 -30.12
CA GLN A 243 -21.60 22.03 -31.41
C GLN A 243 -23.13 22.17 -31.33
N GLU A 244 -23.63 23.33 -31.73
CA GLU A 244 -25.04 23.71 -31.87
C GLU A 244 -25.98 22.51 -32.14
N TYR A 245 -26.89 22.22 -31.19
CA TYR A 245 -28.05 21.32 -31.31
C TYR A 245 -27.83 19.78 -31.36
N GLY A 246 -26.86 19.23 -30.61
CA GLY A 246 -26.76 17.78 -30.35
C GLY A 246 -27.48 17.32 -29.07
N TYR A 247 -28.58 16.57 -29.19
CA TYR A 247 -29.41 16.04 -28.10
C TYR A 247 -28.67 15.09 -27.12
N GLY A 248 -28.98 15.19 -25.82
CA GLY A 248 -28.39 14.41 -24.71
C GLY A 248 -28.62 12.88 -24.68
N LEU A 249 -29.07 12.26 -25.78
CA LEU A 249 -29.23 10.79 -25.88
C LEU A 249 -27.88 10.06 -25.94
N ARG A 250 -26.89 10.58 -26.67
CA ARG A 250 -25.55 9.97 -26.78
C ARG A 250 -24.83 9.92 -25.44
N VAL A 251 -25.00 10.94 -24.62
CA VAL A 251 -24.41 11.01 -23.28
C VAL A 251 -24.97 9.90 -22.36
N GLN A 252 -26.26 9.57 -22.48
CA GLN A 252 -26.86 8.46 -21.72
C GLN A 252 -26.33 7.10 -22.21
N GLU A 253 -26.18 6.91 -23.52
CA GLU A 253 -25.58 5.71 -24.09
C GLU A 253 -24.11 5.54 -23.64
N GLU A 254 -23.32 6.61 -23.56
CA GLU A 254 -21.95 6.56 -23.03
C GLU A 254 -21.90 6.30 -21.52
N GLU A 255 -22.89 6.75 -20.74
CA GLU A 255 -22.98 6.50 -19.30
C GLU A 255 -23.27 5.03 -18.96
N GLU A 256 -24.02 4.33 -19.82
CA GLU A 256 -24.39 2.93 -19.66
C GLU A 256 -23.29 1.95 -20.09
N LYS A 257 -22.29 2.41 -20.84
CA LYS A 257 -21.17 1.55 -21.25
C LYS A 257 -20.33 1.10 -20.04
N PRO A 258 -19.82 -0.14 -20.07
CA PRO A 258 -18.84 -0.59 -19.09
C PRO A 258 -17.56 0.26 -19.20
N TYR A 259 -16.76 0.28 -18.13
CA TYR A 259 -15.48 0.98 -18.15
C TYR A 259 -14.60 0.49 -19.29
N SER A 260 -13.94 1.43 -19.96
CA SER A 260 -13.14 1.24 -21.15
C SER A 260 -11.77 1.90 -21.01
N GLU A 261 -10.84 1.57 -21.90
CA GLU A 261 -9.52 2.19 -21.96
C GLU A 261 -9.58 3.72 -22.15
N GLU A 262 -10.64 4.22 -22.78
CA GLU A 262 -10.86 5.66 -22.95
C GLU A 262 -11.12 6.37 -21.63
N ASP A 263 -11.82 5.72 -20.69
CA ASP A 263 -12.09 6.30 -19.36
C ASP A 263 -10.78 6.42 -18.57
N ILE A 264 -9.88 5.45 -18.72
CA ILE A 264 -8.62 5.39 -17.98
C ILE A 264 -7.71 6.58 -18.31
N ARG A 265 -7.77 7.12 -19.53
CA ARG A 265 -7.00 8.32 -19.93
C ARG A 265 -7.35 9.58 -19.14
N PHE A 266 -8.53 9.61 -18.51
CA PHE A 266 -8.97 10.70 -17.67
C PHE A 266 -8.70 10.44 -16.17
N ALA A 267 -7.99 9.35 -15.83
CA ALA A 267 -7.68 9.04 -14.45
C ALA A 267 -6.64 10.01 -13.89
N GLU A 268 -6.98 10.66 -12.78
CA GLU A 268 -6.06 11.52 -12.04
C GLU A 268 -5.65 10.84 -10.73
N TYR A 269 -4.37 10.94 -10.36
CA TYR A 269 -3.93 10.53 -9.02
C TYR A 269 -4.64 11.35 -7.95
N PRO A 270 -5.20 10.72 -6.90
CA PRO A 270 -5.89 11.43 -5.83
C PRO A 270 -4.90 12.14 -4.90
N TYR A 271 -4.26 13.18 -5.41
CA TYR A 271 -3.43 14.08 -4.62
C TYR A 271 -4.28 14.78 -3.55
N PRO A 272 -3.73 15.01 -2.35
CA PRO A 272 -4.45 15.70 -1.29
C PRO A 272 -4.86 17.10 -1.73
N SER A 273 -6.14 17.42 -1.54
CA SER A 273 -6.71 18.74 -1.83
C SER A 273 -7.43 19.24 -0.59
N ILE A 274 -6.97 20.37 -0.06
CA ILE A 274 -7.47 20.93 1.21
C ILE A 274 -7.94 22.37 1.00
N TYR A 275 -9.08 22.73 1.59
CA TYR A 275 -9.50 24.12 1.65
C TYR A 275 -8.51 24.95 2.46
N ARG A 276 -7.99 26.03 1.86
CA ARG A 276 -7.04 26.95 2.45
C ARG A 276 -7.46 27.39 3.85
N ARG A 277 -8.72 27.81 4.00
CA ARG A 277 -9.27 28.29 5.26
C ARG A 277 -9.08 27.29 6.41
N HIS A 278 -9.43 26.02 6.20
CA HIS A 278 -9.33 25.00 7.24
C HIS A 278 -7.87 24.71 7.62
N LEU A 279 -6.97 24.76 6.64
CA LEU A 279 -5.55 24.61 6.91
C LEU A 279 -4.98 25.83 7.67
N GLU A 280 -5.40 27.05 7.33
CA GLU A 280 -5.02 28.28 8.03
C GLU A 280 -5.54 28.32 9.47
N GLU A 281 -6.77 27.84 9.71
CA GLU A 281 -7.34 27.66 11.06
C GLU A 281 -6.46 26.71 11.90
N ALA A 282 -6.07 25.55 11.33
CA ALA A 282 -5.17 24.60 11.99
C ALA A 282 -3.78 25.19 12.26
N ILE A 283 -3.22 25.93 11.31
CA ILE A 283 -1.91 26.60 11.45
C ILE A 283 -1.95 27.61 12.59
N THR A 284 -2.99 28.45 12.62
CA THR A 284 -3.14 29.50 13.63
C THR A 284 -3.20 28.89 15.03
N TYR A 285 -4.01 27.83 15.21
CA TYR A 285 -4.07 27.09 16.46
C TYR A 285 -2.68 26.54 16.88
N CYS A 286 -1.94 25.96 15.93
CA CYS A 286 -0.66 25.34 16.22
C CYS A 286 0.49 26.33 16.45
N LEU A 287 0.38 27.58 16.00
CA LEU A 287 1.39 28.61 16.26
C LEU A 287 1.45 29.01 17.73
N GLU A 288 0.34 28.92 18.45
CA GLU A 288 0.25 29.30 19.87
C GLU A 288 0.71 28.18 20.81
N LYS A 289 0.64 26.92 20.37
CA LYS A 289 0.87 25.75 21.22
C LYS A 289 2.29 25.20 21.13
N ASN A 290 2.84 24.75 22.26
CA ASN A 290 4.18 24.15 22.28
C ASN A 290 4.17 22.76 21.63
N GLY A 291 5.23 22.42 20.88
CA GLY A 291 5.38 21.14 20.18
C GLY A 291 5.04 21.17 18.68
N CYS A 292 4.23 22.12 18.21
CA CYS A 292 3.83 22.24 16.80
C CYS A 292 4.18 23.58 16.12
N LYS A 293 4.71 24.59 16.86
CA LYS A 293 5.03 25.93 16.33
C LYS A 293 5.91 25.92 15.07
N GLN A 294 6.99 25.12 15.09
CA GLN A 294 7.92 25.08 13.96
C GLN A 294 7.27 24.46 12.71
N ALA A 295 6.49 23.38 12.90
CA ALA A 295 5.77 22.74 11.81
C ALA A 295 4.68 23.67 11.24
N ALA A 296 3.95 24.37 12.10
CA ALA A 296 2.97 25.38 11.72
C ALA A 296 3.60 26.54 10.93
N ALA A 297 4.74 27.07 11.39
CA ALA A 297 5.46 28.14 10.69
C ALA A 297 5.99 27.70 9.31
N LYS A 298 6.46 26.46 9.18
CA LYS A 298 6.84 25.89 7.89
C LYS A 298 5.61 25.76 6.98
N MET A 299 4.51 25.19 7.50
CA MET A 299 3.27 25.01 6.72
C MET A 299 2.69 26.35 6.25
N ALA A 300 2.73 27.39 7.09
CA ALA A 300 2.30 28.74 6.71
C ALA A 300 3.10 29.30 5.53
N LYS A 301 4.40 28.98 5.41
CA LYS A 301 5.22 29.36 4.25
C LYS A 301 4.79 28.61 2.98
N THR A 302 4.50 27.32 3.10
CA THR A 302 4.01 26.48 1.99
C THR A 302 2.67 27.01 1.48
N VAL A 303 1.71 27.25 2.38
CA VAL A 303 0.37 27.79 2.04
C VAL A 303 0.46 29.16 1.34
N ARG A 304 1.37 30.05 1.78
CA ARG A 304 1.56 31.36 1.14
C ARG A 304 2.04 31.28 -0.31
N ARG A 305 2.76 30.22 -0.68
CA ARG A 305 3.26 30.03 -2.05
C ARG A 305 2.21 29.46 -2.99
N MET A 306 1.19 28.80 -2.46
CA MET A 306 0.16 28.14 -3.25
C MET A 306 -1.00 29.09 -3.53
N PRO A 307 -1.43 29.27 -4.79
CA PRO A 307 -2.60 30.07 -5.13
C PRO A 307 -3.91 29.28 -4.95
N GLY A 308 -5.04 29.99 -4.89
CA GLY A 308 -6.39 29.40 -4.90
C GLY A 308 -6.97 29.03 -3.53
N GLU A 309 -8.29 28.82 -3.51
CA GLU A 309 -9.05 28.43 -2.32
C GLU A 309 -8.82 26.96 -1.94
N PHE A 310 -8.59 26.10 -2.93
CA PHE A 310 -8.22 24.70 -2.74
C PHE A 310 -6.73 24.52 -3.02
N LEU A 311 -6.01 24.07 -2.00
CA LEU A 311 -4.58 23.80 -2.07
C LEU A 311 -4.39 22.34 -2.48
N LYS A 312 -3.89 22.12 -3.70
CA LYS A 312 -3.55 20.79 -4.22
C LYS A 312 -2.07 20.47 -3.96
N PHE A 313 -1.81 19.44 -3.18
CA PHE A 313 -0.46 19.01 -2.81
C PHE A 313 0.03 17.94 -3.78
N ASN A 314 0.76 18.34 -4.82
CA ASN A 314 1.22 17.40 -5.86
C ASN A 314 2.66 16.91 -5.62
N GLN A 315 3.46 17.63 -4.83
CA GLN A 315 4.86 17.28 -4.57
C GLN A 315 4.98 16.46 -3.30
N SER A 316 5.75 15.37 -3.35
CA SER A 316 5.95 14.46 -2.21
C SER A 316 6.43 15.17 -0.95
N HIS A 317 7.34 16.15 -1.08
CA HIS A 317 7.83 16.94 0.06
C HIS A 317 6.71 17.73 0.76
N ASP A 318 5.81 18.36 0.00
CA ASP A 318 4.73 19.16 0.57
C ASP A 318 3.68 18.26 1.25
N ILE A 319 3.46 17.05 0.71
CA ILE A 319 2.57 16.03 1.29
C ILE A 319 3.15 15.50 2.61
N GLU A 320 4.44 15.18 2.64
CA GLU A 320 5.14 14.76 3.88
C GLU A 320 5.11 15.86 4.95
N GLN A 321 5.33 17.11 4.54
CA GLN A 321 5.25 18.26 5.43
C GLN A 321 3.82 18.43 5.99
N LEU A 322 2.80 18.21 5.16
CA LEU A 322 1.40 18.21 5.58
C LEU A 322 1.11 17.09 6.57
N ALA A 323 1.55 15.87 6.31
CA ALA A 323 1.38 14.74 7.20
C ALA A 323 2.07 14.94 8.57
N ASP A 324 3.32 15.45 8.59
CA ASP A 324 4.02 15.79 9.83
C ASP A 324 3.30 16.90 10.60
N PHE A 325 2.82 17.93 9.90
CA PHE A 325 2.06 19.01 10.51
C PHE A 325 0.76 18.51 11.17
N LEU A 326 -0.03 17.70 10.46
CA LEU A 326 -1.30 17.17 11.00
C LEU A 326 -1.07 16.22 12.18
N SER A 327 -0.06 15.35 12.11
CA SER A 327 0.33 14.49 13.22
C SER A 327 0.64 15.29 14.49
N ARG A 328 1.38 16.40 14.34
CA ARG A 328 1.67 17.32 15.45
C ARG A 328 0.44 18.09 15.90
N ALA A 329 -0.41 18.57 15.00
CA ALA A 329 -1.64 19.28 15.35
C ALA A 329 -2.56 18.38 16.20
N LYS A 330 -2.71 17.12 15.79
CA LYS A 330 -3.44 16.09 16.52
C LYS A 330 -2.86 15.83 17.91
N SER A 331 -1.54 15.74 18.02
CA SER A 331 -0.88 15.52 19.32
C SER A 331 -1.11 16.64 20.34
N VAL A 332 -1.45 17.84 19.85
CA VAL A 332 -1.72 19.02 20.68
C VAL A 332 -3.23 19.26 20.85
N GLY A 333 -4.07 18.34 20.38
CA GLY A 333 -5.51 18.34 20.60
C GLY A 333 -6.34 19.11 19.56
N PHE A 334 -5.79 19.44 18.40
CA PHE A 334 -6.58 19.96 17.28
C PHE A 334 -7.33 18.81 16.58
N ASP A 335 -8.59 19.04 16.21
CA ASP A 335 -9.37 18.06 15.43
C ASP A 335 -8.92 18.07 13.96
N THR A 336 -8.17 17.04 13.57
CA THR A 336 -7.65 16.87 12.21
C THR A 336 -8.52 15.98 11.34
N THR A 337 -9.70 15.52 11.80
CA THR A 337 -10.47 14.46 11.14
C THR A 337 -10.65 14.70 9.64
N TRP A 338 -11.17 15.87 9.27
CA TRP A 338 -11.38 16.25 7.86
C TRP A 338 -10.08 16.47 7.07
N LEU A 339 -9.01 16.93 7.73
CA LEU A 339 -7.71 17.14 7.08
C LEU A 339 -6.97 15.82 6.83
N ASP A 340 -7.10 14.86 7.75
CA ASP A 340 -6.56 13.51 7.64
C ASP A 340 -7.26 12.73 6.51
N GLU A 341 -8.58 12.91 6.33
CA GLU A 341 -9.34 12.32 5.23
C GLU A 341 -8.81 12.75 3.85
N CYS A 342 -8.36 14.00 3.71
CA CYS A 342 -7.77 14.51 2.46
C CYS A 342 -6.45 13.79 2.09
N LEU A 343 -5.69 13.31 3.07
CA LEU A 343 -4.47 12.53 2.85
C LEU A 343 -4.76 11.05 2.60
N GLU A 344 -5.93 10.56 2.99
CA GLU A 344 -6.17 9.13 3.16
C GLU A 344 -6.10 8.37 1.82
N LYS A 345 -6.74 8.91 0.77
CA LYS A 345 -6.76 8.27 -0.56
C LYS A 345 -5.35 8.17 -1.14
N HIS A 346 -4.56 9.24 -1.04
CA HIS A 346 -3.16 9.27 -1.45
C HIS A 346 -2.34 8.21 -0.70
N HIS A 347 -2.38 8.23 0.63
CA HIS A 347 -1.63 7.26 1.45
C HIS A 347 -2.07 5.81 1.23
N ARG A 348 -3.35 5.55 0.93
CA ARG A 348 -3.85 4.20 0.61
C ARG A 348 -3.22 3.67 -0.68
N LEU A 349 -3.11 4.50 -1.72
CA LEU A 349 -2.47 4.10 -2.97
C LEU A 349 -0.95 3.93 -2.82
N GLN A 350 -0.28 4.83 -2.09
CA GLN A 350 1.15 4.65 -1.77
C GLN A 350 1.42 3.36 -1.00
N ARG A 351 0.57 3.03 -0.01
CA ARG A 351 0.64 1.75 0.73
C ARG A 351 0.38 0.54 -0.16
N ALA A 352 -0.33 0.72 -1.27
CA ALA A 352 -0.53 -0.29 -2.29
C ALA A 352 0.59 -0.29 -3.36
N HIS A 353 1.65 0.50 -3.19
CA HIS A 353 2.74 0.69 -4.15
C HIS A 353 2.28 1.24 -5.50
N ILE A 354 1.27 2.10 -5.47
CA ILE A 354 0.73 2.82 -6.61
C ILE A 354 1.12 4.29 -6.40
N ASP A 355 2.30 4.67 -6.89
CA ASP A 355 2.92 5.98 -6.66
C ASP A 355 3.02 6.76 -7.99
N GLU A 356 2.62 8.04 -8.01
CA GLU A 356 2.79 9.04 -9.11
C GLU A 356 2.19 8.72 -10.53
N PRO A 357 1.86 9.76 -11.33
CA PRO A 357 1.29 9.66 -12.69
C PRO A 357 2.13 8.85 -13.69
N SER A 358 3.46 8.85 -13.57
CA SER A 358 4.31 8.03 -14.44
C SER A 358 4.19 6.53 -14.16
N CYS A 359 3.46 6.18 -13.10
CA CYS A 359 3.22 4.84 -12.61
C CYS A 359 1.71 4.63 -12.43
N PHE A 360 0.86 5.45 -13.03
CA PHE A 360 -0.53 5.07 -13.27
C PHE A 360 -0.53 4.00 -14.34
N PRO A 361 -0.71 2.74 -13.96
CA PRO A 361 -0.91 1.73 -14.96
C PRO A 361 -2.33 1.89 -15.49
N VAL A 362 -2.49 1.75 -16.80
CA VAL A 362 -3.75 1.25 -17.33
C VAL A 362 -3.93 -0.16 -16.73
N TRP A 363 -4.81 -0.25 -15.73
CA TRP A 363 -5.06 -1.42 -14.89
C TRP A 363 -5.75 -2.55 -15.62
#